data_AF-A0A1X2HSA5-F1
#
_entry.id   AF-A0A1X2HSA5-F1
#
_cell.length_a   1.000
_cell.length_b   1.000
_cell.length_c   1.000
_cell.angle_alpha   90.00
_cell.angle_beta   90.00
_cell.angle_gamma   90.00
#
_symmetry.space_group_name_H-M   'P 1'
#
loop_
_entity.id
_entity.type
_entity.pdbx_description
1 polymer ?
#
loop_
_entity_poly.entity_id
_entity_poly.type
_entity_poly.pdbx_seq_one_letter_code
_entity_poly.pdbx_strand_id
1 'polypeptide(L)' 'MPKKNADHISRPMNCFLAYRLEKQGEIIARFPEANHRDISKIVAKWWRDLPEEEKQPYRDRARLAKEEHQRRFPDYK' A
#
# COMPACT_ATOMS: atom_id res chain seq x y z
N MET A 1 22.69 1.46 15.94
CA MET A 1 21.66 1.73 14.91
C MET A 1 20.32 1.89 15.62
N PRO A 2 19.57 2.99 15.47
CA PRO A 2 18.42 3.26 16.34
C PRO A 2 17.30 2.24 16.09
N LYS A 3 16.78 1.73 17.22
CA LYS A 3 15.69 0.77 17.32
C LYS A 3 14.43 1.39 16.71
N LYS A 4 13.86 0.79 15.67
CA LYS A 4 12.50 1.16 15.22
C LYS A 4 11.56 0.71 16.33
N ASN A 5 11.05 1.67 17.09
CA ASN A 5 10.12 1.45 18.20
C ASN A 5 9.06 0.42 17.79
N ALA A 6 9.01 -0.69 18.53
CA ALA A 6 8.04 -1.77 18.41
C ALA A 6 6.63 -1.38 18.89
N ASP A 7 6.35 -0.07 18.94
CA ASP A 7 5.12 0.58 19.39
C ASP A 7 4.54 1.47 18.26
N HIS A 8 4.91 1.19 17.00
CA HIS A 8 4.18 1.73 15.86
C HIS A 8 3.51 0.57 15.16
N ILE A 9 2.27 0.33 15.56
CA ILE A 9 1.39 -0.54 14.80
C ILE A 9 1.29 0.11 13.42
N SER A 10 1.85 -0.56 12.41
CA SER A 10 1.94 0.03 11.08
C SER A 10 0.54 0.09 10.50
N ARG A 11 0.13 1.28 10.04
CA ARG A 11 -1.21 1.53 9.50
C ARG A 11 -1.64 0.36 8.61
N PRO A 12 -2.90 -0.10 8.72
CA PRO A 12 -3.38 -1.22 7.93
C PRO A 12 -3.06 -1.00 6.46
N MET A 13 -2.68 -2.08 5.78
CA MET A 13 -2.29 -2.07 4.39
C MET A 13 -3.43 -1.50 3.55
N ASN A 14 -3.27 -0.25 3.13
CA ASN A 14 -4.28 0.45 2.35
C ASN A 14 -4.36 -0.14 0.94
N CYS A 15 -5.48 0.07 0.24
CA CYS A 15 -5.73 -0.46 -1.11
C CYS A 15 -4.62 -0.04 -2.08
N PHE A 16 -4.12 1.18 -1.90
CA PHE A 16 -2.99 1.72 -2.64
C PHE A 16 -1.67 1.00 -2.37
N LEU A 17 -1.42 0.55 -1.13
CA LEU A 17 -0.16 -0.11 -0.78
C LEU A 17 -0.13 -1.55 -1.31
N ALA A 18 -1.27 -2.26 -1.28
CA ALA A 18 -1.41 -3.58 -1.91
C ALA A 18 -1.15 -3.49 -3.43
N TYR A 19 -1.80 -2.54 -4.10
CA TYR A 19 -1.59 -2.29 -5.53
C TYR A 19 -0.14 -1.85 -5.82
N ARG A 20 0.42 -0.99 -4.98
CA ARG A 20 1.82 -0.57 -5.10
C ARG A 20 2.78 -1.73 -5.01
N LEU A 21 2.63 -2.64 -4.05
CA LEU A 21 3.55 -3.76 -3.89
C LEU A 21 3.57 -4.66 -5.11
N GLU A 22 2.39 -4.94 -5.66
CA GLU A 22 2.23 -5.72 -6.88
C GLU A 22 2.88 -5.02 -8.09
N LYS A 23 2.62 -3.72 -8.27
CA LYS A 23 3.17 -2.95 -9.41
C LYS A 23 4.60 -2.50 -9.25
N GLN A 24 5.10 -2.36 -8.02
CA GLN A 24 6.46 -1.89 -7.76
C GLN A 24 7.49 -2.87 -8.32
N GLY A 25 7.26 -4.19 -8.23
CA GLY A 25 8.12 -5.19 -8.86
C GLY A 25 8.17 -5.02 -10.38
N GLU A 26 7.02 -4.81 -11.00
CA GLU A 26 6.91 -4.53 -12.44
C GLU A 26 7.62 -3.22 -12.84
N ILE A 27 7.46 -2.16 -12.05
CA ILE A 27 8.08 -0.86 -12.31
C ILE A 27 9.60 -0.92 -12.15
N ILE A 28 10.11 -1.61 -11.13
CA ILE A 28 11.56 -1.78 -10.92
C ILE A 28 12.15 -2.65 -12.05
N ALA A 29 11.42 -3.68 -12.49
CA ALA A 29 11.86 -4.49 -13.62
C ALA A 29 11.91 -3.69 -14.93
N ARG A 30 10.96 -2.77 -15.16
CA ARG A 30 10.93 -1.90 -16.35
C ARG A 30 11.88 -0.70 -16.23
N PHE A 31 12.06 -0.16 -15.03
CA PHE A 31 12.84 1.02 -14.72
C PHE A 31 13.71 0.74 -13.48
N PRO A 32 14.82 -0.01 -13.65
CA PRO A 32 15.69 -0.36 -12.53
C PRO A 32 16.37 0.86 -11.90
N GLU A 33 16.49 1.97 -12.64
CA GLU A 33 17.01 3.25 -12.17
C GLU A 33 15.93 4.16 -11.54
N ALA A 34 14.65 3.75 -11.56
CA ALA A 34 13.58 4.57 -10.99
C ALA A 34 13.69 4.65 -9.46
N ASN A 35 13.76 5.88 -8.95
CA ASN A 35 13.75 6.11 -7.52
C ASN A 35 12.37 5.90 -6.92
N HIS A 36 12.30 5.72 -5.59
CA HIS A 36 11.04 5.59 -4.86
C HIS A 36 10.03 6.72 -5.15
N ARG A 37 10.53 7.92 -5.47
CA ARG A 37 9.72 9.08 -5.86
C ARG A 37 9.02 8.85 -7.20
N ASP A 38 9.74 8.36 -8.20
CA ASP A 38 9.23 8.09 -9.53
C ASP A 38 8.26 6.90 -9.52
N ILE A 39 8.63 5.83 -8.80
CA ILE A 39 7.73 4.69 -8.58
C ILE A 39 6.41 5.16 -7.96
N SER A 40 6.46 6.01 -6.92
CA SER A 40 5.24 6.49 -6.27
C SER A 40 4.37 7.32 -7.21
N LYS A 41 4.97 8.14 -8.08
CA LYS A 41 4.23 8.91 -9.11
C LYS A 41 3.60 7.99 -10.15
N ILE A 42 4.33 6.99 -10.63
CA ILE A 42 3.85 6.03 -11.64
C ILE A 42 2.69 5.22 -11.07
N VAL A 43 2.86 4.63 -9.88
CA VAL A 43 1.82 3.85 -9.20
C VAL A 43 0.60 4.73 -8.90
N ALA A 44 0.79 5.98 -8.48
CA ALA A 44 -0.33 6.90 -8.26
C ALA A 44 -1.10 7.21 -9.55
N LYS A 45 -0.39 7.35 -10.68
CA LYS A 45 -1.02 7.53 -11.99
C LYS A 45 -1.80 6.29 -12.41
N TRP A 46 -1.18 5.11 -12.35
CA TRP A 46 -1.83 3.85 -12.71
C TRP A 46 -3.02 3.53 -11.81
N TRP A 47 -2.89 3.80 -10.51
CA TRP A 47 -4.00 3.67 -9.59
C TRP A 47 -5.13 4.64 -9.93
N ARG A 48 -4.87 5.88 -10.33
CA ARG A 48 -5.95 6.78 -10.77
C ARG A 48 -6.61 6.28 -12.05
N ASP A 49 -5.82 5.77 -12.98
CA ASP A 49 -6.23 5.29 -14.30
C ASP A 49 -7.00 3.96 -14.25
N LEU A 50 -6.75 3.12 -13.24
CA LEU A 50 -7.45 1.85 -13.05
C LEU A 50 -8.98 2.07 -12.98
N PRO A 51 -9.81 1.22 -13.60
CA PRO A 51 -11.26 1.31 -13.45
C PRO A 51 -11.69 1.00 -12.01
N GLU A 52 -12.87 1.49 -11.63
CA GLU A 52 -13.40 1.28 -10.27
C GLU A 52 -13.65 -0.18 -9.95
N GLU A 53 -14.02 -0.98 -10.96
CA GLU A 53 -14.21 -2.43 -10.85
C GLU A 53 -12.92 -3.14 -10.41
N GLU A 54 -11.78 -2.77 -11.00
CA GLU A 54 -10.47 -3.31 -10.63
C GLU A 54 -10.02 -2.78 -9.26
N LYS A 55 -10.36 -1.53 -8.92
CA LYS A 55 -10.05 -0.94 -7.60
C LYS A 55 -10.89 -1.55 -6.48
N GLN A 56 -12.10 -1.99 -6.78
CA GLN A 56 -13.08 -2.49 -5.83
C GLN A 56 -12.54 -3.62 -4.94
N PRO A 57 -11.93 -4.70 -5.47
CA PRO A 57 -11.35 -5.76 -4.64
C PRO A 57 -10.21 -5.26 -3.76
N TYR A 58 -9.37 -4.33 -4.22
CA TYR A 58 -8.32 -3.75 -3.37
C TYR A 58 -8.90 -2.85 -2.28
N ARG A 59 -9.97 -2.08 -2.57
CA ARG A 59 -10.68 -1.28 -1.58
C ARG A 59 -11.35 -2.15 -0.52
N ASP A 60 -11.99 -3.24 -0.93
CA ASP A 60 -12.64 -4.15 0.02
C ASP A 60 -11.59 -4.90 0.87
N ARG A 61 -10.52 -5.41 0.27
CA ARG A 61 -9.38 -5.99 1.00
C ARG A 61 -8.76 -5.01 1.99
N ALA A 62 -8.62 -3.74 1.61
CA ALA A 62 -8.10 -2.71 2.49
C ALA A 62 -9.06 -2.35 3.63
N ARG A 63 -10.37 -2.37 3.36
CA ARG A 63 -11.41 -2.21 4.38
C ARG A 63 -11.34 -3.35 5.39
N LEU A 64 -11.32 -4.59 4.92
CA LEU A 64 -11.17 -5.79 5.75
C LEU A 64 -9.86 -5.78 6.54
N ALA A 65 -8.74 -5.42 5.91
CA ALA A 65 -7.45 -5.31 6.60
C ALA A 65 -7.46 -4.21 7.66
N LYS A 66 -8.16 -3.08 7.41
CA LYS A 66 -8.35 -2.02 8.39
C LYS A 66 -9.20 -2.50 9.57
N GLU A 67 -10.31 -3.19 9.30
CA GLU A 67 -11.18 -3.76 10.33
C GLU A 67 -10.45 -4.82 11.16
N GLU A 68 -9.70 -5.72 10.53
CA GLU A 68 -8.89 -6.71 11.23
C GLU A 68 -7.80 -6.06 12.08
N HIS A 69 -7.12 -5.03 11.56
CA HIS A 69 -6.12 -4.30 12.31
C HIS A 69 -6.75 -3.57 13.50
N GLN A 70 -7.89 -2.91 13.32
CA GLN A 70 -8.62 -2.25 14.41
C GLN A 70 -9.09 -3.26 15.46
N ARG A 71 -9.50 -4.46 15.04
CA ARG A 71 -9.90 -5.55 15.95
C ARG A 71 -8.72 -6.16 16.70
N ARG A 72 -7.58 -6.35 16.03
CA ARG A 72 -6.35 -6.90 16.62
C ARG A 72 -5.64 -5.89 17.52
N PHE A 73 -5.78 -4.61 17.22
CA PHE A 73 -5.12 -3.52 17.91
C PHE A 73 -6.14 -2.43 18.32
N PRO A 74 -7.00 -2.73 19.30
CA PRO A 74 -8.03 -1.81 19.77
C PRO A 74 -7.47 -0.57 20.49
N ASP A 75 -6.21 -0.61 20.95
CA ASP A 75 -5.51 0.48 21.64
C ASP A 75 -4.71 1.41 20.69
N TYR A 76 -4.86 1.23 19.37
CA TYR A 76 -4.15 2.03 18.36
C TYR A 76 -4.77 3.43 18.20
N LYS A 77 -4.04 4.50 18.62
CA LYS A 77 -4.45 5.91 18.52
C LYS A 77 -3.46 6.75 17.70
#